data_AF-A0ABD1RAG8-F1
#
_entry.id   AF-A0ABD1RAG8-F1
#
_cell.length_a   1.000
_cell.length_b   1.000
_cell.length_c   1.000
_cell.angle_alpha   90.00
_cell.angle_beta   90.00
_cell.angle_gamma   90.00
#
_symmetry.space_group_name_H-M   'P 1'
#
loop_
_entity.id
_entity.type
_entity.pdbx_description
1 polymer ?
#
loop_
_entity_poly.entity_id
_entity_poly.type
_entity_poly.pdbx_seq_one_letter_code
_entity_poly.pdbx_strand_id
1 'polypeptide(L)'
;MEGSKEHMVMLPFMAQGHLIPFLGLAKRLQQRFGFTLTIVSTPLNVQYLRTTIAKDSTASSQNSQIHLVELPFNSSDHGLPPNTENTEVLSFSQVVNLFQPSTALEAPFRSLVSEITVKDGKPPLCIISDVFTGWANDVAKSCGTVNVTFTTGGAYGTAAYVSLWQHLPHRLTGEQEFCLPGFPDSCRFHISQLHQFLRNADGTDPWSRFFQPQLSLSLGSFGWLCNTVAEIEPLGLDVLRKYTRLPIWCIGPLIPPRMLSTESSLGSGSGSRIIGKHTGREPGVSPEKCLEWLDMHSEKSVLYISFGSQNSITTSQMMALAMGLEDSGKPFIWAIRPPVANNQRGEFKAEWLPQGFEERMTQTKQGLVVHKWAPQLEILCHKSTGAFLSHCGWNSIMESLSQGLPIIGWPLAAEQGYNSKMLMEEMGVSIELTRGLQSIITKEEVKRVIETVMDKGGKGEEMKKKAAEIGELIRASVKKDGSIKGSSFKAIDDFVSALFSTRGGVNFSK
;
A
#
# COMPACT_ATOMS: atom_id res chain seq x y z
N MET A 1 -30.18 -5.62 28.29
CA MET A 1 -29.54 -6.76 27.60
C MET A 1 -28.32 -6.21 26.91
N GLU A 2 -27.12 -6.40 27.47
CA GLU A 2 -25.88 -6.11 26.74
C GLU A 2 -25.84 -7.04 25.53
N GLY A 3 -26.02 -6.47 24.32
CA GLY A 3 -25.91 -7.26 23.10
C GLY A 3 -24.52 -7.88 23.02
N SER A 4 -24.44 -9.20 22.81
CA SER A 4 -23.17 -9.90 22.55
C SER A 4 -22.44 -9.18 21.41
N LYS A 5 -21.33 -8.49 21.73
CA LYS A 5 -20.53 -7.76 20.73
C LYS A 5 -20.02 -8.74 19.69
N GLU A 6 -20.18 -8.42 18.41
CA GLU A 6 -19.64 -9.24 17.33
C GLU A 6 -18.11 -9.17 17.29
N HIS A 7 -17.49 -10.29 16.94
CA HIS A 7 -16.04 -10.45 16.86
C HIS A 7 -15.61 -10.72 15.42
N MET A 8 -14.64 -9.98 14.90
CA MET A 8 -13.97 -10.28 13.63
C MET A 8 -12.50 -10.61 13.85
N VAL A 9 -11.99 -11.59 13.10
CA VAL A 9 -10.57 -11.97 13.13
C VAL A 9 -9.92 -11.49 11.83
N MET A 10 -8.76 -10.85 11.92
CA MET A 10 -8.07 -10.24 10.79
C MET A 10 -6.67 -10.83 10.62
N LEU A 11 -6.33 -11.26 9.40
CA LEU A 11 -5.09 -11.94 9.06
C LEU A 11 -4.35 -11.18 7.93
N PRO A 12 -3.61 -10.09 8.26
CA PRO A 12 -2.76 -9.39 7.31
C PRO A 12 -1.59 -10.26 6.84
N PHE A 13 -1.11 -10.00 5.62
CA PHE A 13 0.18 -10.54 5.21
C PHE A 13 1.35 -9.82 5.91
N MET A 14 2.48 -10.52 6.04
CA MET A 14 3.68 -10.10 6.78
C MET A 14 4.51 -9.05 6.03
N ALA A 15 3.89 -7.92 5.72
CA ALA A 15 4.47 -6.82 4.97
C ALA A 15 3.89 -5.49 5.46
N GLN A 16 4.72 -4.44 5.53
CA GLN A 16 4.27 -3.14 6.05
C GLN A 16 3.09 -2.53 5.26
N GLY A 17 3.10 -2.73 3.94
CA GLY A 17 2.01 -2.30 3.07
C GLY A 17 0.68 -2.99 3.36
N HIS A 18 0.68 -4.06 4.15
CA HIS A 18 -0.49 -4.85 4.51
C HIS A 18 -0.90 -4.65 5.98
N LEU A 19 0.07 -4.68 6.90
CA LEU A 19 -0.17 -4.49 8.34
C LEU A 19 -0.86 -3.15 8.65
N ILE A 20 -0.42 -2.05 8.03
CA ILE A 20 -0.95 -0.71 8.31
C ILE A 20 -2.39 -0.54 7.81
N PRO A 21 -2.76 -0.90 6.57
CA PRO A 21 -4.16 -0.87 6.14
C PRO A 21 -5.08 -1.75 6.99
N PHE A 22 -4.64 -2.95 7.39
CA PHE A 22 -5.42 -3.80 8.30
C PHE A 22 -5.68 -3.15 9.65
N LEU A 23 -4.66 -2.49 10.25
CA LEU A 23 -4.84 -1.72 11.48
C LEU A 23 -5.79 -0.53 11.27
N GLY A 24 -5.69 0.17 10.13
CA GLY A 24 -6.60 1.26 9.76
C GLY A 24 -8.04 0.80 9.65
N LEU A 25 -8.28 -0.34 8.98
CA LEU A 25 -9.60 -0.95 8.87
C LEU A 25 -10.14 -1.40 10.24
N ALA A 26 -9.31 -2.04 11.07
CA ALA A 26 -9.69 -2.46 12.42
C ALA A 26 -10.17 -1.28 13.27
N LYS A 27 -9.41 -0.17 13.27
CA LYS A 27 -9.79 1.08 13.95
C LYS A 27 -11.12 1.62 13.42
N ARG A 28 -11.33 1.60 12.10
CA ARG A 28 -12.56 2.11 11.47
C ARG A 28 -13.79 1.27 11.82
N LEU A 29 -13.67 -0.06 11.81
CA LEU A 29 -14.74 -0.98 12.20
C LEU A 29 -15.05 -0.86 13.70
N GLN A 30 -14.02 -0.78 14.54
CA GLN A 30 -14.17 -0.61 15.99
C GLN A 30 -14.85 0.71 16.35
N GLN A 31 -14.40 1.83 15.77
CA GLN A 31 -15.00 3.15 16.00
C GLN A 31 -16.44 3.24 15.51
N ARG A 32 -16.79 2.52 14.43
CA ARG A 32 -18.10 2.61 13.80
C ARG A 32 -19.15 1.69 14.42
N PHE A 33 -18.77 0.47 14.77
CA PHE A 33 -19.72 -0.57 15.19
C PHE A 33 -19.44 -1.14 16.58
N GLY A 34 -18.32 -0.77 17.23
CA GLY A 34 -17.97 -1.30 18.55
C GLY A 34 -17.66 -2.80 18.56
N PHE A 35 -17.23 -3.35 17.41
CA PHE A 35 -16.84 -4.75 17.30
C PHE A 35 -15.59 -5.04 18.14
N THR A 36 -15.46 -6.30 18.56
CA THR A 36 -14.19 -6.87 19.01
C THR A 36 -13.38 -7.28 17.78
N LEU A 37 -12.14 -6.84 17.68
CA LEU A 37 -11.26 -7.14 16.55
C LEU A 37 -10.04 -7.88 17.07
N THR A 38 -9.67 -8.98 16.44
CA THR A 38 -8.39 -9.64 16.71
C THR A 38 -7.53 -9.59 15.45
N ILE A 39 -6.41 -8.86 15.49
CA ILE A 39 -5.40 -8.86 14.41
C ILE A 39 -4.37 -9.93 14.76
N VAL A 40 -4.15 -10.85 13.82
CA VAL A 40 -3.31 -12.02 14.01
C VAL A 40 -2.09 -11.92 13.09
N SER A 41 -0.89 -12.08 13.66
CA SER A 41 0.36 -12.04 12.89
C SER A 41 1.47 -12.75 13.67
N THR A 42 2.66 -12.85 13.09
CA THR A 42 3.86 -13.38 13.74
C THR A 42 4.43 -12.44 14.83
N PRO A 43 5.28 -12.91 15.75
CA PRO A 43 5.72 -12.17 16.94
C PRO A 43 6.32 -10.78 16.66
N LEU A 44 7.26 -10.67 15.70
CA LEU A 44 7.92 -9.39 15.40
C LEU A 44 6.96 -8.39 14.74
N ASN A 45 6.02 -8.88 13.93
CA ASN A 45 4.99 -8.04 13.31
C ASN A 45 3.96 -7.56 14.35
N VAL A 46 3.61 -8.40 15.32
CA VAL A 46 2.77 -8.00 16.45
C VAL A 46 3.47 -6.96 17.31
N GLN A 47 4.77 -7.11 17.58
CA GLN A 47 5.56 -6.10 18.29
C GLN A 47 5.53 -4.75 17.54
N TYR A 48 5.73 -4.77 16.23
CA TYR A 48 5.61 -3.58 15.39
C TYR A 48 4.24 -2.90 15.49
N LEU A 49 3.15 -3.68 15.43
CA LEU A 49 1.79 -3.17 15.59
C LEU A 49 1.57 -2.57 16.98
N ARG A 50 2.04 -3.22 18.05
CA ARG A 50 1.98 -2.68 19.43
C ARG A 50 2.67 -1.33 19.54
N THR A 51 3.87 -1.20 19.00
CA THR A 51 4.61 0.08 18.97
C THR A 51 3.86 1.15 18.18
N THR A 52 3.28 0.78 17.04
CA THR A 52 2.51 1.71 16.20
C THR A 52 1.25 2.21 16.93
N ILE A 53 0.52 1.32 17.60
CA ILE A 53 -0.65 1.70 18.42
C ILE A 53 -0.23 2.60 19.59
N ALA A 54 0.84 2.24 20.31
CA ALA A 54 1.32 3.01 21.45
C ALA A 54 1.75 4.44 21.08
N LYS A 55 2.34 4.63 19.89
CA LYS A 55 2.74 5.96 19.39
C LYS A 55 1.57 6.83 18.96
N ASP A 56 0.44 6.24 18.58
CA ASP A 56 -0.78 6.96 18.17
C ASP A 56 -1.57 7.54 19.37
N SER A 57 -1.13 7.28 20.60
CA SER A 57 -1.82 7.65 21.85
C SER A 57 -1.83 9.16 22.13
N THR A 58 -2.74 9.87 21.45
CA THR A 58 -3.53 10.95 22.06
C THR A 58 -4.88 10.43 22.60
N ALA A 59 -5.20 9.17 22.32
CA ALA A 59 -6.32 8.46 22.93
C ALA A 59 -5.91 7.87 24.27
N SER A 60 -6.40 8.47 25.35
CA SER A 60 -6.68 7.75 26.58
C SER A 60 -7.59 6.56 26.27
N SER A 61 -7.07 5.33 26.22
CA SER A 61 -7.96 4.17 26.04
C SER A 61 -7.46 2.92 26.74
N GLN A 62 -7.82 2.78 28.01
CA GLN A 62 -7.97 1.51 28.72
C GLN A 62 -9.14 0.65 28.14
N ASN A 63 -9.49 0.79 26.85
CA ASN A 63 -10.65 0.10 26.27
C ASN A 63 -10.54 -0.12 24.73
N SER A 64 -9.34 -0.32 24.18
CA SER A 64 -9.23 -0.73 22.78
C SER A 64 -9.61 -2.21 22.65
N GLN A 65 -10.81 -2.50 22.12
CA GLN A 65 -11.25 -3.86 21.75
C GLN A 65 -10.52 -4.41 20.50
N ILE A 66 -9.31 -3.92 20.23
CA ILE A 66 -8.41 -4.43 19.19
C ILE A 66 -7.34 -5.26 19.90
N HIS A 67 -7.46 -6.58 19.80
CA HIS A 67 -6.52 -7.53 20.33
C HIS A 67 -5.46 -7.85 19.27
N LEU A 68 -4.21 -8.01 19.71
CA LEU A 68 -3.11 -8.47 18.87
C LEU A 68 -2.68 -9.85 19.36
N VAL A 69 -2.74 -10.85 18.48
CA VAL A 69 -2.41 -12.24 18.80
C VAL A 69 -1.25 -12.71 17.93
N GLU A 70 -0.32 -13.40 18.58
CA GLU A 70 0.89 -13.95 17.97
C GLU A 70 0.63 -15.38 17.50
N LEU A 71 0.94 -15.68 16.24
CA LEU A 71 1.06 -17.05 15.77
C LEU A 71 2.51 -17.51 15.88
N PRO A 72 2.77 -18.75 16.31
CA PRO A 72 4.12 -19.28 16.37
C PRO A 72 4.73 -19.28 14.96
N PHE A 73 5.85 -18.60 14.83
CA PHE A 73 6.63 -18.56 13.61
C PHE A 73 8.09 -18.36 13.97
N ASN A 74 8.98 -19.17 13.40
CA ASN A 74 10.41 -19.02 13.55
C ASN A 74 11.03 -19.08 12.16
N SER A 75 11.66 -17.98 11.76
CA SER A 75 12.24 -17.85 10.43
C SER A 75 13.31 -18.91 10.15
N SER A 76 14.06 -19.33 11.19
CA SER A 76 15.13 -20.33 11.07
C SER A 76 14.60 -21.72 10.70
N ASP A 77 13.39 -22.08 11.11
CA ASP A 77 12.75 -23.38 10.80
C ASP A 77 12.43 -23.50 9.30
N HIS A 78 12.51 -22.39 8.58
CA HIS A 78 12.19 -22.26 7.17
C HIS A 78 13.39 -21.83 6.31
N GLY A 79 14.61 -21.91 6.84
CA GLY A 79 15.83 -21.55 6.12
C GLY A 79 15.99 -20.06 5.87
N LEU A 80 15.25 -19.21 6.60
CA LEU A 80 15.42 -17.76 6.57
C LEU A 80 16.42 -17.32 7.66
N PRO A 81 17.10 -16.18 7.49
CA PRO A 81 17.92 -15.60 8.54
C PRO A 81 17.11 -15.37 9.84
N PRO A 82 17.74 -15.39 11.03
CA PRO A 82 17.04 -15.11 12.28
C PRO A 82 16.31 -13.76 12.25
N ASN A 83 15.17 -13.67 12.93
CA ASN A 83 14.34 -12.46 13.02
C ASN A 83 13.80 -11.95 11.67
N THR A 84 13.55 -12.88 10.73
CA THR A 84 13.03 -12.57 9.39
C THR A 84 11.57 -12.96 9.27
N GLU A 85 10.71 -12.07 9.75
CA GLU A 85 9.26 -12.28 9.73
C GLU A 85 8.52 -11.25 8.87
N ASN A 86 9.24 -10.34 8.22
CA ASN A 86 8.63 -9.29 7.40
C ASN A 86 9.40 -9.14 6.10
N THR A 87 8.67 -8.98 5.00
CA THR A 87 9.27 -8.78 3.66
C THR A 87 10.22 -7.59 3.58
N GLU A 88 10.07 -6.59 4.46
CA GLU A 88 10.96 -5.42 4.50
C GLU A 88 12.41 -5.74 4.90
N VAL A 89 12.64 -6.84 5.63
CA VAL A 89 14.00 -7.21 6.07
C VAL A 89 14.72 -8.09 5.06
N LEU A 90 14.05 -8.39 3.94
CA LEU A 90 14.51 -9.29 2.90
C LEU A 90 14.84 -8.51 1.63
N SER A 91 15.88 -8.96 0.92
CA SER A 91 16.07 -8.58 -0.47
C SER A 91 14.90 -9.13 -1.32
N PHE A 92 14.56 -8.46 -2.42
CA PHE A 92 13.43 -8.86 -3.25
C PHE A 92 13.53 -10.32 -3.76
N SER A 93 14.75 -10.84 -3.99
CA SER A 93 14.99 -12.25 -4.34
C SER A 93 14.69 -13.24 -3.22
N GLN A 94 14.73 -12.81 -1.96
CA GLN A 94 14.44 -13.66 -0.80
C GLN A 94 13.00 -13.56 -0.34
N VAL A 95 12.23 -12.59 -0.84
CA VAL A 95 10.82 -12.39 -0.44
C VAL A 95 9.97 -13.65 -0.66
N VAL A 96 10.20 -14.39 -1.75
CA VAL A 96 9.49 -15.67 -2.02
C VAL A 96 9.71 -16.71 -0.92
N ASN A 97 10.85 -16.67 -0.25
CA ASN A 97 11.19 -17.59 0.83
C ASN A 97 10.41 -17.29 2.12
N LEU A 98 9.72 -16.14 2.23
CA LEU A 98 8.78 -15.86 3.32
C LEU A 98 7.34 -16.23 2.93
N PHE A 99 7.00 -16.19 1.65
CA PHE A 99 5.67 -16.55 1.16
C PHE A 99 5.36 -18.03 1.41
N GLN A 100 6.22 -18.96 1.00
CA GLN A 100 5.94 -20.39 1.19
C GLN A 100 5.77 -20.78 2.67
N PRO A 101 6.66 -20.39 3.60
CA PRO A 101 6.46 -20.64 5.03
C PRO A 101 5.20 -20.02 5.63
N SER A 102 4.67 -18.94 5.05
CA SER A 102 3.45 -18.31 5.56
C SER A 102 2.24 -19.25 5.55
N THR A 103 2.24 -20.31 4.74
CA THR A 103 1.17 -21.31 4.75
C THR A 103 1.21 -22.21 5.99
N ALA A 104 2.36 -22.31 6.67
CA ALA A 104 2.47 -23.04 7.93
C ALA A 104 1.67 -22.37 9.07
N LEU A 105 1.29 -21.10 8.90
CA LEU A 105 0.44 -20.37 9.84
C LEU A 105 -1.03 -20.85 9.83
N GLU A 106 -1.44 -21.67 8.85
CA GLU A 106 -2.81 -22.16 8.73
C GLU A 106 -3.28 -22.93 9.96
N ALA A 107 -2.51 -23.94 10.39
CA ALA A 107 -2.87 -24.78 11.52
C ALA A 107 -3.00 -24.00 12.84
N PRO A 108 -2.01 -23.20 13.27
CA PRO A 108 -2.16 -22.40 14.50
C PRO A 108 -3.26 -21.34 14.38
N PHE A 109 -3.50 -20.77 13.19
CA PHE A 109 -4.62 -19.86 12.98
C PHE A 109 -5.98 -20.56 13.12
N ARG A 110 -6.13 -21.77 12.60
CA ARG A 110 -7.35 -22.60 12.76
C ARG A 110 -7.63 -22.90 14.23
N SER A 111 -6.60 -23.26 14.99
CA SER A 111 -6.73 -23.47 16.44
C SER A 111 -7.20 -22.20 17.14
N LEU A 112 -6.59 -21.05 16.84
CA LEU A 112 -6.98 -19.75 17.40
C LEU A 112 -8.45 -19.40 17.11
N VAL A 113 -8.91 -19.55 15.87
CA VAL A 113 -10.31 -19.28 15.51
C VAL A 113 -11.27 -20.22 16.26
N SER A 114 -10.88 -21.47 16.45
CA SER A 114 -11.65 -22.44 17.23
C SER A 114 -11.71 -22.08 18.72
N GLU A 115 -10.60 -21.64 19.31
CA GLU A 115 -10.53 -21.15 20.68
C GLU A 115 -11.41 -19.90 20.90
N ILE A 116 -11.36 -18.95 19.96
CA ILE A 116 -12.24 -17.78 19.96
C ILE A 116 -13.71 -18.21 19.90
N THR A 117 -14.03 -19.17 19.03
CA THR A 117 -15.39 -19.70 18.89
C THR A 117 -15.91 -20.31 20.18
N VAL A 118 -15.07 -21.09 20.89
CA VAL A 118 -15.41 -21.69 22.19
C VAL A 118 -15.58 -20.60 23.25
N LYS A 119 -14.64 -19.64 23.32
CA LYS A 119 -14.65 -18.55 24.30
C LYS A 119 -15.88 -17.66 24.17
N ASP A 120 -16.26 -17.31 22.94
CA ASP A 120 -17.36 -16.39 22.67
C ASP A 120 -18.72 -17.12 22.57
N GLY A 121 -18.71 -18.46 22.59
CA GLY A 121 -19.91 -19.30 22.44
C GLY A 121 -20.53 -19.28 21.04
N LYS A 122 -19.88 -18.62 20.07
CA LYS A 122 -20.28 -18.53 18.66
C LYS A 122 -19.07 -18.25 17.77
N PRO A 123 -19.09 -18.66 16.49
CA PRO A 123 -18.02 -18.30 15.56
C PRO A 123 -17.88 -16.78 15.38
N PRO A 124 -16.67 -16.27 15.05
CA PRO A 124 -16.49 -14.88 14.63
C PRO A 124 -17.43 -14.50 13.48
N LEU A 125 -17.86 -13.23 13.42
CA LEU A 125 -18.72 -12.69 12.35
C LEU A 125 -18.15 -12.96 10.97
N CYS A 126 -16.85 -12.75 10.81
CA CYS A 126 -16.08 -13.18 9.65
C CYS A 126 -14.59 -13.24 10.00
N ILE A 127 -13.84 -13.88 9.11
CA ILE A 127 -12.40 -13.71 8.96
C ILE A 127 -12.17 -12.68 7.84
N ILE A 128 -11.33 -11.68 8.07
CA ILE A 128 -10.82 -10.79 7.02
C ILE A 128 -9.38 -11.18 6.77
N SER A 129 -9.10 -11.77 5.61
CA SER A 129 -7.75 -12.26 5.27
C SER A 129 -7.15 -11.49 4.11
N ASP A 130 -5.83 -11.40 4.11
CA ASP A 130 -5.09 -10.86 2.98
C ASP A 130 -5.30 -11.70 1.71
N VAL A 131 -5.23 -11.08 0.54
CA VAL A 131 -5.30 -11.79 -0.76
C VAL A 131 -4.26 -12.91 -0.89
N PHE A 132 -3.12 -12.80 -0.18
CA PHE A 132 -2.07 -13.81 -0.17
C PHE A 132 -2.29 -14.97 0.81
N THR A 133 -3.30 -14.91 1.68
CA THR A 133 -3.60 -15.97 2.66
C THR A 133 -4.91 -16.68 2.32
N GLY A 134 -5.08 -17.08 1.05
CA GLY A 134 -6.30 -17.70 0.53
C GLY A 134 -6.73 -18.96 1.29
N TRP A 135 -5.79 -19.69 1.89
CA TRP A 135 -6.07 -20.82 2.81
C TRP A 135 -7.01 -20.45 3.98
N ALA A 136 -7.15 -19.17 4.33
CA ALA A 136 -8.09 -18.70 5.34
C ALA A 136 -9.56 -18.98 4.98
N ASN A 137 -9.88 -19.16 3.69
CA ASN A 137 -11.20 -19.61 3.26
C ASN A 137 -11.55 -21.00 3.81
N ASP A 138 -10.59 -21.92 3.83
CA ASP A 138 -10.82 -23.27 4.32
C ASP A 138 -10.80 -23.34 5.86
N VAL A 139 -10.09 -22.41 6.51
CA VAL A 139 -10.23 -22.20 7.95
C VAL A 139 -11.64 -21.71 8.30
N ALA A 140 -12.13 -20.67 7.62
CA ALA A 140 -13.46 -20.11 7.87
C ALA A 140 -14.56 -21.18 7.72
N LYS A 141 -14.53 -21.94 6.62
CA LYS A 141 -15.48 -23.05 6.39
C LYS A 141 -15.45 -24.07 7.54
N SER A 142 -14.27 -24.49 7.99
CA SER A 142 -14.14 -25.48 9.07
C SER A 142 -14.63 -24.98 10.43
N CYS A 143 -14.56 -23.67 10.66
CA CYS A 143 -14.96 -23.04 11.91
C CYS A 143 -16.40 -22.50 11.87
N GLY A 144 -17.17 -22.79 10.82
CA GLY A 144 -18.56 -22.33 10.70
C GLY A 144 -18.71 -20.82 10.54
N THR A 145 -17.74 -20.15 9.91
CA THR A 145 -17.79 -18.72 9.59
C THR A 145 -17.47 -18.48 8.10
N VAL A 146 -17.46 -17.23 7.67
CA VAL A 146 -17.10 -16.81 6.32
C VAL A 146 -15.77 -16.07 6.32
N ASN A 147 -15.01 -16.19 5.24
CA ASN A 147 -13.83 -15.37 5.01
C ASN A 147 -14.12 -14.32 3.94
N VAL A 148 -13.57 -13.13 4.15
CA VAL A 148 -13.66 -11.96 3.28
C VAL A 148 -12.24 -11.60 2.89
N THR A 149 -11.92 -11.69 1.61
CA THR A 149 -10.58 -11.34 1.14
C THR A 149 -10.41 -9.82 1.13
N PHE A 150 -9.26 -9.33 1.57
CA PHE A 150 -8.92 -7.91 1.56
C PHE A 150 -7.66 -7.69 0.72
N THR A 151 -7.81 -6.91 -0.36
CA THR A 151 -6.66 -6.34 -1.07
C THR A 151 -6.34 -4.96 -0.52
N THR A 152 -5.10 -4.79 -0.07
CA THR A 152 -4.58 -3.51 0.41
C THR A 152 -4.16 -2.58 -0.73
N GLY A 153 -4.15 -3.11 -1.97
CA GLY A 153 -3.94 -2.39 -3.22
C GLY A 153 -5.24 -1.87 -3.87
N GLY A 154 -5.06 -1.18 -5.00
CA GLY A 154 -6.14 -0.69 -5.86
C GLY A 154 -6.78 -1.80 -6.68
N ALA A 155 -7.97 -1.54 -7.21
CA ALA A 155 -8.75 -2.53 -7.95
C ALA A 155 -8.08 -2.92 -9.27
N TYR A 156 -7.57 -1.94 -10.03
CA TYR A 156 -6.91 -2.20 -11.32
C TYR A 156 -5.64 -3.04 -11.14
N GLY A 157 -4.75 -2.60 -10.24
CA GLY A 157 -3.50 -3.29 -9.94
C GLY A 157 -3.74 -4.70 -9.39
N THR A 158 -4.71 -4.85 -8.48
CA THR A 158 -5.10 -6.18 -7.95
C THR A 158 -5.63 -7.08 -9.06
N ALA A 159 -6.54 -6.61 -9.90
CA ALA A 159 -7.10 -7.43 -10.98
C ALA A 159 -6.02 -7.88 -11.97
N ALA A 160 -5.12 -6.97 -12.37
CA ALA A 160 -3.99 -7.29 -13.24
C ALA A 160 -3.06 -8.31 -12.58
N TYR A 161 -2.70 -8.10 -11.31
CA TYR A 161 -1.81 -8.99 -10.56
C TYR A 161 -2.41 -10.40 -10.40
N VAL A 162 -3.69 -10.49 -10.05
CA VAL A 162 -4.38 -11.77 -9.89
C VAL A 162 -4.47 -12.51 -11.23
N SER A 163 -4.91 -11.83 -12.30
CA SER A 163 -5.04 -12.43 -13.63
C SER A 163 -3.68 -12.90 -14.18
N LEU A 164 -2.62 -12.10 -13.99
CA LEU A 164 -1.27 -12.45 -14.43
C LEU A 164 -0.75 -13.72 -13.77
N TRP A 165 -0.81 -13.83 -12.45
CA TRP A 165 -0.32 -15.02 -11.75
C TRP A 165 -1.13 -16.27 -12.06
N GLN A 166 -2.44 -16.12 -12.26
CA GLN A 166 -3.34 -17.24 -12.55
C GLN A 166 -3.19 -17.80 -13.96
N HIS A 167 -2.83 -16.95 -14.94
CA HIS A 167 -2.87 -17.34 -16.35
C HIS A 167 -1.52 -17.28 -17.07
N LEU A 168 -0.55 -16.53 -16.53
CA LEU A 168 0.76 -16.29 -17.14
C LEU A 168 0.70 -16.01 -18.67
N PRO A 169 -0.21 -15.12 -19.15
CA PRO A 169 -0.49 -14.98 -20.59
C PRO A 169 0.71 -14.51 -21.40
N HIS A 170 1.66 -13.81 -20.77
CA HIS A 170 2.92 -13.40 -21.39
C HIS A 170 3.79 -14.58 -21.87
N ARG A 171 3.55 -15.81 -21.38
CA ARG A 171 4.20 -17.03 -21.87
C ARG A 171 3.51 -17.65 -23.07
N LEU A 172 2.24 -17.32 -23.28
CA LEU A 172 1.40 -17.88 -24.34
C LEU A 172 1.59 -17.14 -25.67
N THR A 173 2.34 -16.03 -25.64
CA THR A 173 2.67 -15.21 -26.81
C THR A 173 4.18 -15.00 -26.90
N GLY A 174 4.69 -14.87 -28.13
CA GLY A 174 6.05 -14.36 -28.39
C GLY A 174 6.13 -12.85 -28.50
N GLU A 175 5.00 -12.15 -28.34
CA GLU A 175 4.88 -10.70 -28.45
C GLU A 175 5.32 -9.98 -27.16
N GLN A 176 5.74 -8.73 -27.29
CA GLN A 176 6.06 -7.88 -26.14
C GLN A 176 4.82 -7.34 -25.44
N GLU A 177 3.68 -7.30 -26.12
CA GLU A 177 2.40 -6.88 -25.57
C GLU A 177 1.38 -8.00 -25.58
N PHE A 178 0.54 -8.07 -24.55
CA PHE A 178 -0.48 -9.10 -24.39
C PHE A 178 -1.72 -8.57 -23.68
N CYS A 179 -2.85 -9.26 -23.88
CA CYS A 179 -4.09 -9.02 -23.15
C CYS A 179 -4.10 -9.82 -21.84
N LEU A 180 -4.85 -9.34 -20.85
CA LEU A 180 -5.06 -10.05 -19.59
C LEU A 180 -6.50 -10.58 -19.51
N PRO A 181 -6.71 -11.85 -19.13
CA PRO A 181 -8.04 -12.36 -18.84
C PRO A 181 -8.81 -11.45 -17.88
N GLY A 182 -10.00 -11.03 -18.30
CA GLY A 182 -10.89 -10.12 -17.56
C GLY A 182 -10.76 -8.65 -17.95
N PHE A 183 -9.65 -8.22 -18.53
CA PHE A 183 -9.50 -6.86 -19.06
C PHE A 183 -10.10 -6.74 -20.48
N PRO A 184 -10.57 -5.54 -20.88
CA PRO A 184 -10.94 -5.28 -22.28
C PRO A 184 -9.75 -5.49 -23.22
N ASP A 185 -9.99 -5.96 -24.44
CA ASP A 185 -8.93 -6.21 -25.43
C ASP A 185 -8.14 -4.93 -25.81
N SER A 186 -8.76 -3.76 -25.66
CA SER A 186 -8.10 -2.47 -25.83
C SER A 186 -7.02 -2.17 -24.77
N CYS A 187 -7.08 -2.86 -23.63
CA CYS A 187 -6.12 -2.71 -22.54
C CYS A 187 -4.98 -3.71 -22.69
N ARG A 188 -3.92 -3.30 -23.40
CA ARG A 188 -2.71 -4.10 -23.57
C ARG A 188 -1.68 -3.87 -22.46
N PHE A 189 -1.01 -4.93 -22.05
CA PHE A 189 0.08 -4.92 -21.08
C PHE A 189 1.39 -5.26 -21.76
N HIS A 190 2.46 -4.60 -21.37
CA HIS A 190 3.79 -4.80 -21.94
C HIS A 190 4.66 -5.64 -21.01
N ILE A 191 5.47 -6.55 -21.55
CA ILE A 191 6.35 -7.45 -20.77
C ILE A 191 7.33 -6.70 -19.85
N SER A 192 7.68 -5.46 -20.20
CA SER A 192 8.51 -4.57 -19.37
C SER A 192 7.83 -4.11 -18.08
N GLN A 193 6.50 -4.21 -17.98
CA GLN A 193 5.74 -3.90 -16.75
C GLN A 193 5.84 -5.04 -15.74
N LEU A 194 6.18 -6.25 -16.18
CA LEU A 194 6.39 -7.40 -15.30
C LEU A 194 7.74 -7.29 -14.61
N HIS A 195 7.76 -7.46 -13.29
CA HIS A 195 9.00 -7.66 -12.56
C HIS A 195 9.68 -8.98 -12.99
N GLN A 196 10.99 -9.09 -12.77
CA GLN A 196 11.80 -10.19 -13.30
C GLN A 196 11.29 -11.58 -12.94
N PHE A 197 10.84 -11.79 -11.70
CA PHE A 197 10.36 -13.10 -11.27
C PHE A 197 9.06 -13.49 -11.96
N LEU A 198 8.11 -12.57 -12.13
CA LEU A 198 6.88 -12.86 -12.87
C LEU A 198 7.16 -13.02 -14.37
N ARG A 199 8.10 -12.26 -14.94
CA ARG A 199 8.52 -12.43 -16.34
C ARG A 199 9.13 -13.81 -16.62
N ASN A 200 9.81 -14.38 -15.62
CA ASN A 200 10.44 -15.69 -15.69
C ASN A 200 9.56 -16.82 -15.14
N ALA A 201 8.41 -16.50 -14.55
CA ALA A 201 7.52 -17.45 -13.91
C ALA A 201 7.03 -18.47 -14.93
N ASP A 202 6.89 -19.74 -14.53
CA ASP A 202 6.54 -20.85 -15.44
C ASP A 202 5.39 -21.75 -14.96
N GLY A 203 4.75 -21.38 -13.85
CA GLY A 203 3.71 -22.19 -13.21
C GLY A 203 4.28 -23.21 -12.21
N THR A 204 5.57 -23.54 -12.32
CA THR A 204 6.27 -24.48 -11.43
C THR A 204 7.33 -23.80 -10.57
N ASP A 205 7.72 -22.56 -10.86
CA ASP A 205 8.66 -21.79 -10.05
C ASP A 205 8.11 -21.52 -8.63
N PRO A 206 8.98 -21.18 -7.66
CA PRO A 206 8.58 -20.97 -6.28
C PRO A 206 7.47 -19.92 -6.07
N TRP A 207 7.41 -18.87 -6.90
CA TRP A 207 6.38 -17.85 -6.82
C TRP A 207 5.05 -18.37 -7.35
N SER A 208 5.04 -19.04 -8.51
CA SER A 208 3.82 -19.64 -9.07
C SER A 208 3.22 -20.68 -8.14
N ARG A 209 4.05 -21.57 -7.56
CA ARG A 209 3.63 -22.58 -6.58
C ARG A 209 2.96 -21.99 -5.34
N PHE A 210 3.26 -20.74 -5.02
CA PHE A 210 2.59 -20.02 -3.93
C PHE A 210 1.37 -19.24 -4.44
N PHE A 211 1.54 -18.32 -5.39
CA PHE A 211 0.48 -17.39 -5.76
C PHE A 211 -0.72 -18.08 -6.41
N GLN A 212 -0.52 -19.04 -7.31
CA GLN A 212 -1.65 -19.69 -7.99
C GLN A 212 -2.65 -20.36 -7.04
N PRO A 213 -2.23 -21.23 -6.10
CA PRO A 213 -3.18 -21.83 -5.16
C PRO A 213 -3.77 -20.78 -4.21
N GLN A 214 -2.98 -19.84 -3.68
CA GLN A 214 -3.50 -18.84 -2.73
C GLN A 214 -4.51 -17.90 -3.39
N LEU A 215 -4.24 -17.41 -4.61
CA LEU A 215 -5.17 -16.58 -5.34
C LEU A 215 -6.43 -17.34 -5.75
N SER A 216 -6.28 -18.59 -6.19
CA SER A 216 -7.43 -19.47 -6.50
C SER A 216 -8.33 -19.67 -5.28
N LEU A 217 -7.73 -19.92 -4.11
CA LEU A 217 -8.47 -20.05 -2.87
C LEU A 217 -9.17 -18.75 -2.51
N SER A 218 -8.50 -17.59 -2.61
CA SER A 218 -9.08 -16.26 -2.32
C SER A 218 -10.33 -15.94 -3.16
N LEU A 219 -10.43 -16.45 -4.39
CA LEU A 219 -11.64 -16.33 -5.23
C LEU A 219 -12.86 -17.07 -4.68
N GLY A 220 -12.68 -17.97 -3.71
CA GLY A 220 -13.76 -18.65 -2.99
C GLY A 220 -14.24 -17.95 -1.71
N SER A 221 -13.87 -16.67 -1.50
CA SER A 221 -14.32 -15.88 -0.35
C SER A 221 -15.78 -15.41 -0.47
N PHE A 222 -16.37 -14.99 0.64
CA PHE A 222 -17.73 -14.43 0.69
C PHE A 222 -17.86 -13.14 -0.10
N GLY A 223 -16.78 -12.37 -0.16
CA GLY A 223 -16.67 -11.14 -0.89
C GLY A 223 -15.31 -10.50 -0.66
N TRP A 224 -15.11 -9.34 -1.27
CA TRP A 224 -13.80 -8.72 -1.34
C TRP A 224 -13.83 -7.27 -0.85
N LEU A 225 -12.94 -6.92 0.07
CA LEU A 225 -12.65 -5.55 0.45
C LEU A 225 -11.51 -5.02 -0.41
N CYS A 226 -11.64 -3.80 -0.92
CA CYS A 226 -10.60 -3.14 -1.71
C CYS A 226 -10.28 -1.77 -1.10
N ASN A 227 -9.00 -1.51 -0.84
CA ASN A 227 -8.52 -0.23 -0.28
C ASN A 227 -8.53 0.89 -1.33
N THR A 228 -9.66 1.11 -1.98
CA THR A 228 -9.83 2.15 -3.01
C THR A 228 -11.09 2.96 -2.80
N VAL A 229 -11.25 3.99 -3.63
CA VAL A 229 -12.42 4.85 -3.74
C VAL A 229 -13.13 4.52 -5.06
N ALA A 230 -14.44 4.27 -4.99
CA ALA A 230 -15.20 3.77 -6.14
C ALA A 230 -15.12 4.72 -7.35
N GLU A 231 -15.10 6.03 -7.08
CA GLU A 231 -15.12 7.09 -8.07
C GLU A 231 -13.83 7.21 -8.89
N ILE A 232 -12.70 6.71 -8.40
CA ILE A 232 -11.39 6.93 -9.04
C ILE A 232 -10.91 5.71 -9.85
N GLU A 233 -11.45 4.51 -9.61
CA GLU A 233 -11.07 3.27 -10.32
C GLU A 233 -12.26 2.57 -11.02
N PRO A 234 -13.07 3.25 -11.86
CA PRO A 234 -14.25 2.62 -12.47
C PRO A 234 -13.90 1.39 -13.31
N LEU A 235 -12.86 1.47 -14.16
CA LEU A 235 -12.40 0.35 -14.99
C LEU A 235 -11.85 -0.78 -14.13
N GLY A 236 -10.94 -0.48 -13.18
CA GLY A 236 -10.33 -1.48 -12.32
C GLY A 236 -11.37 -2.27 -11.51
N LEU A 237 -12.41 -1.58 -11.03
CA LEU A 237 -13.51 -2.21 -10.29
C LEU A 237 -14.42 -3.07 -11.16
N ASP A 238 -14.72 -2.62 -12.39
CA ASP A 238 -15.48 -3.42 -13.34
C ASP A 238 -14.75 -4.72 -13.68
N VAL A 239 -13.45 -4.63 -13.98
CA VAL A 239 -12.60 -5.80 -14.24
C VAL A 239 -12.55 -6.73 -13.02
N LEU A 240 -12.28 -6.19 -11.82
CA LEU A 240 -12.16 -7.01 -10.61
C LEU A 240 -13.48 -7.73 -10.29
N ARG A 241 -14.64 -7.06 -10.47
CA ARG A 241 -15.96 -7.68 -10.28
C ARG A 241 -16.22 -8.78 -11.30
N LYS A 242 -15.92 -8.55 -12.58
CA LYS A 242 -16.11 -9.55 -13.64
C LYS A 242 -15.23 -10.77 -13.44
N TYR A 243 -13.98 -10.54 -13.04
CA TYR A 243 -13.00 -11.60 -12.84
C TYR A 243 -13.32 -12.44 -11.60
N THR A 244 -13.58 -11.80 -10.45
CA THR A 244 -13.84 -12.51 -9.19
C THR A 244 -15.26 -13.09 -9.12
N ARG A 245 -16.24 -12.44 -9.76
CA ARG A 245 -17.68 -12.72 -9.63
C ARG A 245 -18.18 -12.63 -8.19
N LEU A 246 -17.51 -11.82 -7.36
CA LEU A 246 -17.83 -11.58 -5.96
C LEU A 246 -18.32 -10.15 -5.73
N PRO A 247 -19.06 -9.90 -4.63
CA PRO A 247 -19.28 -8.55 -4.13
C PRO A 247 -17.94 -7.87 -3.80
N ILE A 248 -17.73 -6.65 -4.30
CA ILE A 248 -16.54 -5.85 -4.04
C ILE A 248 -16.95 -4.56 -3.31
N TRP A 249 -16.44 -4.35 -2.10
CA TRP A 249 -16.65 -3.14 -1.32
C TRP A 249 -15.40 -2.25 -1.31
N CYS A 250 -15.55 -1.03 -1.81
CA CYS A 250 -14.48 -0.02 -1.86
C CYS A 250 -14.42 0.72 -0.53
N ILE A 251 -13.48 0.34 0.34
CA ILE A 251 -13.43 0.82 1.74
C ILE A 251 -12.33 1.86 1.99
N GLY A 252 -11.60 2.25 0.95
CA GLY A 252 -10.44 3.14 1.04
C GLY A 252 -10.82 4.63 1.09
N PRO A 253 -9.80 5.52 1.11
CA PRO A 253 -8.44 5.20 1.52
C PRO A 253 -8.35 4.86 3.01
N LEU A 254 -7.49 3.90 3.36
CA LEU A 254 -7.08 3.61 4.73
C LEU A 254 -5.76 4.33 5.06
N ILE A 255 -5.72 5.65 4.80
CA ILE A 255 -4.60 6.53 5.11
C ILE A 255 -4.89 7.36 6.38
N PRO A 256 -3.87 7.97 7.01
CA PRO A 256 -4.06 8.75 8.23
C PRO A 256 -5.09 9.88 8.06
N PRO A 257 -6.01 10.09 9.02
CA PRO A 257 -7.10 11.08 8.90
C PRO A 257 -6.65 12.51 8.58
N ARG A 258 -5.44 12.91 9.01
CA ARG A 258 -4.87 14.23 8.71
C ARG A 258 -4.64 14.49 7.22
N MET A 259 -4.50 13.46 6.40
CA MET A 259 -4.45 13.61 4.94
C MET A 259 -5.81 13.91 4.34
N LEU A 260 -6.88 13.53 5.05
CA LEU A 260 -8.24 13.61 4.55
C LEU A 260 -8.92 14.92 5.00
N SER A 261 -8.29 15.68 5.90
CA SER A 261 -8.74 17.00 6.34
C SER A 261 -8.27 18.12 5.41
N THR A 262 -9.16 19.05 5.07
CA THR A 262 -8.79 20.34 4.44
C THR A 262 -8.33 21.34 5.51
N GLU A 263 -7.47 22.29 5.15
CA GLU A 263 -6.97 23.33 6.08
C GLU A 263 -8.09 24.07 6.84
N SER A 264 -9.26 24.25 6.21
CA SER A 264 -10.46 24.83 6.84
C SER A 264 -11.03 24.04 8.02
N SER A 265 -10.62 22.78 8.19
CA SER A 265 -11.08 21.86 9.25
C SER A 265 -10.15 21.85 10.46
N LEU A 266 -8.94 22.41 10.33
CA LEU A 266 -7.93 22.47 11.36
C LEU A 266 -8.00 23.86 12.00
N GLY A 267 -8.69 23.97 13.15
CA GLY A 267 -8.72 25.22 13.91
C GLY A 267 -7.30 25.76 14.14
N SER A 268 -7.13 27.08 14.11
CA SER A 268 -5.87 27.85 14.11
C SER A 268 -4.92 27.65 15.31
N GLY A 269 -5.05 26.56 16.09
CA GLY A 269 -4.21 26.23 17.24
C GLY A 269 -3.57 24.83 17.23
N SER A 270 -3.75 24.02 16.17
CA SER A 270 -3.25 22.62 16.15
C SER A 270 -1.92 22.41 15.39
N GLY A 271 -1.26 23.49 14.97
CA GLY A 271 -0.09 23.45 14.09
C GLY A 271 1.21 22.87 14.67
N SER A 272 1.19 22.09 15.75
CA SER A 272 2.43 21.66 16.43
C SER A 272 2.42 20.28 17.09
N ARG A 273 1.31 19.52 17.22
CA ARG A 273 1.27 18.45 18.25
C ARG A 273 1.33 16.98 17.87
N ILE A 274 1.45 16.57 16.60
CA ILE A 274 1.78 15.17 16.30
C ILE A 274 2.77 15.09 15.13
N ILE A 275 3.97 15.56 15.41
CA ILE A 275 5.12 15.40 14.55
C ILE A 275 5.70 13.98 14.76
N GLY A 276 5.84 13.19 13.69
CA GLY A 276 6.70 11.99 13.68
C GLY A 276 6.19 10.70 14.35
N LYS A 277 4.90 10.54 14.66
CA LYS A 277 4.41 9.38 15.45
C LYS A 277 3.93 8.14 14.67
N HIS A 278 3.79 8.22 13.34
CA HIS A 278 2.98 7.22 12.62
C HIS A 278 3.70 6.00 12.05
N THR A 279 5.05 5.99 12.00
CA THR A 279 5.77 4.94 11.24
C THR A 279 6.58 3.98 12.11
N GLY A 280 6.50 4.11 13.44
CA GLY A 280 7.28 3.26 14.36
C GLY A 280 8.79 3.53 14.34
N ARG A 281 9.31 4.32 13.38
CA ARG A 281 10.73 4.55 13.14
C ARG A 281 11.19 5.94 13.53
N GLU A 282 12.46 6.06 13.90
CA GLU A 282 13.08 7.35 14.11
C GLU A 282 13.44 8.00 12.76
N PRO A 283 12.98 9.24 12.52
CA PRO A 283 13.27 9.94 11.28
C PRO A 283 14.76 10.34 11.24
N GLY A 284 15.38 10.28 10.05
CA GLY A 284 16.79 10.66 9.90
C GLY A 284 17.03 12.17 9.95
N VAL A 285 15.98 12.96 9.75
CA VAL A 285 15.93 14.41 9.98
C VAL A 285 14.68 14.67 10.81
N SER A 286 14.78 15.51 11.84
CA SER A 286 13.60 15.84 12.65
C SER A 286 12.53 16.47 11.73
N PRO A 287 11.25 16.15 11.88
CA PRO A 287 10.28 16.66 10.93
C PRO A 287 10.14 18.18 10.97
N GLU A 288 10.46 18.82 12.10
CA GLU A 288 10.56 20.28 12.23
C GLU A 288 11.57 20.86 11.23
N LYS A 289 12.79 20.31 11.17
CA LYS A 289 13.83 20.75 10.22
C LYS A 289 13.42 20.52 8.77
N CYS A 290 12.70 19.42 8.52
CA CYS A 290 12.20 19.11 7.18
C CYS A 290 11.12 20.11 6.74
N LEU A 291 10.23 20.50 7.65
CA LEU A 291 9.20 21.51 7.41
C LEU A 291 9.80 22.91 7.26
N GLU A 292 10.76 23.30 8.11
CA GLU A 292 11.51 24.55 7.97
C GLU A 292 12.18 24.67 6.60
N TRP A 293 12.73 23.56 6.08
CA TRP A 293 13.29 23.54 4.73
C TRP A 293 12.22 23.74 3.66
N LEU A 294 11.08 23.06 3.77
CA LEU A 294 9.95 23.19 2.84
C LEU A 294 9.38 24.61 2.81
N ASP A 295 9.33 25.30 3.96
CA ASP A 295 8.85 26.68 4.10
C ASP A 295 9.73 27.71 3.37
N MET A 296 10.98 27.37 3.05
CA MET A 296 11.86 28.23 2.23
C MET A 296 11.50 28.21 0.74
N HIS A 297 10.65 27.28 0.28
CA HIS A 297 10.33 27.10 -1.12
C HIS A 297 8.91 27.57 -1.46
N SER A 298 8.73 28.03 -2.70
CA SER A 298 7.42 28.46 -3.20
C SER A 298 6.41 27.31 -3.26
N GLU A 299 5.13 27.65 -3.28
CA GLU A 299 4.06 26.66 -3.41
C GLU A 299 4.22 25.76 -4.64
N LYS A 300 3.91 24.48 -4.47
CA LYS A 300 3.94 23.44 -5.51
C LYS A 300 5.25 23.41 -6.33
N SER A 301 6.38 23.69 -5.69
CA SER A 301 7.70 23.78 -6.35
C SER A 301 8.69 22.69 -5.95
N VAL A 302 8.41 21.94 -4.88
CA VAL A 302 9.29 20.89 -4.35
C VAL A 302 8.87 19.51 -4.88
N LEU A 303 9.82 18.74 -5.39
CA LEU A 303 9.63 17.33 -5.71
C LEU A 303 9.97 16.46 -4.50
N TYR A 304 9.04 15.63 -4.04
CA TYR A 304 9.35 14.58 -3.07
C TYR A 304 9.74 13.28 -3.78
N ILE A 305 10.71 12.53 -3.25
CA ILE A 305 11.24 11.30 -3.85
C ILE A 305 11.34 10.21 -2.79
N SER A 306 10.62 9.10 -3.01
CA SER A 306 10.62 7.94 -2.11
C SER A 306 10.18 6.66 -2.84
N PHE A 307 10.99 5.60 -2.67
CA PHE A 307 10.72 4.27 -3.24
C PHE A 307 10.00 3.33 -2.25
N GLY A 308 9.40 3.90 -1.20
CA GLY A 308 8.64 3.16 -0.19
C GLY A 308 9.51 2.51 0.89
N SER A 309 8.95 1.54 1.61
CA SER A 309 9.61 0.91 2.75
C SER A 309 10.57 -0.22 2.37
N GLN A 310 10.40 -0.84 1.19
CA GLN A 310 11.08 -2.09 0.82
C GLN A 310 12.00 -1.97 -0.40
N ASN A 311 11.77 -1.00 -1.28
CA ASN A 311 12.50 -0.91 -2.52
C ASN A 311 13.69 0.05 -2.42
N SER A 312 14.70 -0.25 -3.21
CA SER A 312 15.81 0.66 -3.52
C SER A 312 16.13 0.54 -5.01
N ILE A 313 17.00 1.39 -5.50
CA ILE A 313 17.44 1.42 -6.90
C ILE A 313 18.91 1.01 -7.01
N THR A 314 19.40 0.77 -8.23
CA THR A 314 20.81 0.40 -8.44
C THR A 314 21.73 1.63 -8.29
N THR A 315 23.02 1.43 -8.03
CA THR A 315 23.98 2.53 -7.92
C THR A 315 24.02 3.39 -9.18
N SER A 316 23.91 2.79 -10.37
CA SER A 316 23.86 3.54 -11.64
C SER A 316 22.59 4.37 -11.77
N GLN A 317 21.44 3.84 -11.36
CA GLN A 317 20.18 4.58 -11.31
C GLN A 317 20.23 5.73 -10.29
N MET A 318 20.86 5.52 -9.13
CA MET A 318 21.07 6.59 -8.13
C MET A 318 21.93 7.72 -8.67
N MET A 319 23.03 7.38 -9.36
CA MET A 319 23.92 8.35 -9.99
C MET A 319 23.17 9.19 -11.04
N ALA A 320 22.44 8.53 -11.95
CA ALA A 320 21.66 9.21 -12.98
C ALA A 320 20.54 10.09 -12.40
N LEU A 321 19.84 9.61 -11.37
CA LEU A 321 18.82 10.38 -10.65
C LEU A 321 19.42 11.63 -9.99
N ALA A 322 20.54 11.48 -9.28
CA ALA A 322 21.22 12.60 -8.62
C ALA A 322 21.66 13.67 -9.64
N MET A 323 22.31 13.26 -10.73
CA MET A 323 22.74 14.17 -11.78
C MET A 323 21.56 14.87 -12.45
N GLY A 324 20.48 14.16 -12.74
CA GLY A 324 19.29 14.75 -13.35
C GLY A 324 18.53 15.69 -12.41
N LEU A 325 18.50 15.39 -11.11
CA LEU A 325 17.97 16.29 -10.08
C LEU A 325 18.75 17.60 -10.04
N GLU A 326 20.08 17.51 -9.95
CA GLU A 326 20.98 18.67 -9.96
C GLU A 326 20.75 19.51 -11.23
N ASP A 327 20.82 18.89 -12.41
CA ASP A 327 20.68 19.56 -13.71
C ASP A 327 19.28 20.17 -13.95
N SER A 328 18.24 19.70 -13.25
CA SER A 328 16.86 20.23 -13.36
C SER A 328 16.67 21.58 -12.65
N GLY A 329 17.52 21.91 -11.68
CA GLY A 329 17.37 23.10 -10.83
C GLY A 329 16.10 23.11 -9.97
N LYS A 330 15.28 22.06 -9.96
CA LYS A 330 14.05 22.00 -9.17
C LYS A 330 14.36 21.65 -7.71
N PRO A 331 13.72 22.32 -6.73
CA PRO A 331 13.83 21.92 -5.34
C PRO A 331 13.36 20.48 -5.11
N PHE A 332 14.07 19.70 -4.31
CA PHE A 332 13.65 18.33 -4.00
C PHE A 332 13.98 17.88 -2.58
N ILE A 333 13.18 16.91 -2.10
CA ILE A 333 13.49 16.11 -0.91
C ILE A 333 13.62 14.66 -1.33
N TRP A 334 14.76 14.05 -1.04
CA TRP A 334 15.01 12.64 -1.38
C TRP A 334 15.18 11.79 -0.12
N ALA A 335 14.19 10.94 0.15
CA ALA A 335 14.29 9.88 1.15
C ALA A 335 15.19 8.75 0.61
N ILE A 336 16.48 8.79 0.97
CA ILE A 336 17.50 7.97 0.35
C ILE A 336 17.79 6.69 1.16
N ARG A 337 18.11 5.62 0.45
CA ARG A 337 18.45 4.30 1.00
C ARG A 337 19.65 3.70 0.27
N PRO A 338 20.39 2.77 0.90
CA PRO A 338 21.45 2.04 0.21
C PRO A 338 20.94 1.31 -1.05
N PRO A 339 21.74 1.24 -2.13
CA PRO A 339 21.40 0.52 -3.35
C PRO A 339 21.07 -0.96 -3.12
N VAL A 340 20.27 -1.56 -4.01
CA VAL A 340 19.77 -2.96 -3.89
C VAL A 340 20.89 -4.01 -3.74
N ALA A 341 22.05 -3.81 -4.37
CA ALA A 341 23.17 -4.74 -4.30
C ALA A 341 23.91 -4.73 -2.95
N ASN A 342 23.60 -3.76 -2.09
CA ASN A 342 24.24 -3.59 -0.79
C ASN A 342 23.27 -3.99 0.32
N ASN A 343 23.81 -4.21 1.53
CA ASN A 343 22.97 -4.39 2.71
C ASN A 343 22.07 -3.14 2.85
N GLN A 344 20.76 -3.28 2.63
CA GLN A 344 19.79 -2.19 2.71
C GLN A 344 19.68 -1.59 4.13
N ARG A 345 20.19 -2.31 5.14
CA ARG A 345 20.35 -1.83 6.53
C ARG A 345 21.76 -1.33 6.83
N GLY A 346 22.67 -1.38 5.86
CA GLY A 346 24.03 -0.88 5.98
C GLY A 346 24.08 0.65 5.96
N GLU A 347 25.25 1.18 6.30
CA GLU A 347 25.50 2.61 6.24
C GLU A 347 25.47 3.12 4.80
N PHE A 348 24.94 4.34 4.64
CA PHE A 348 24.95 5.00 3.35
C PHE A 348 26.37 5.41 2.99
N LYS A 349 26.80 5.12 1.75
CA LYS A 349 28.11 5.55 1.26
C LYS A 349 27.97 6.68 0.26
N ALA A 350 28.71 7.78 0.49
CA ALA A 350 28.71 8.95 -0.38
C ALA A 350 29.13 8.63 -1.83
N GLU A 351 29.90 7.56 -2.06
CA GLU A 351 30.34 7.08 -3.38
C GLU A 351 29.21 6.64 -4.31
N TRP A 352 27.98 6.45 -3.79
CA TRP A 352 26.81 6.11 -4.60
C TRP A 352 26.16 7.33 -5.26
N LEU A 353 26.65 8.53 -4.95
CA LEU A 353 26.22 9.80 -5.52
C LEU A 353 27.40 10.48 -6.22
N PRO A 354 27.14 11.49 -7.08
CA PRO A 354 28.20 12.32 -7.62
C PRO A 354 29.03 12.93 -6.49
N GLN A 355 30.35 12.98 -6.67
CA GLN A 355 31.26 13.53 -5.67
C GLN A 355 30.81 14.92 -5.22
N GLY A 356 30.63 15.14 -3.91
CA GLY A 356 30.20 16.43 -3.33
C GLY A 356 28.72 16.78 -3.53
N PHE A 357 27.88 15.84 -3.97
CA PHE A 357 26.47 16.11 -4.26
C PHE A 357 25.70 16.68 -3.06
N GLU A 358 25.74 16.03 -1.90
CA GLU A 358 24.98 16.49 -0.71
C GLU A 358 25.41 17.89 -0.25
N GLU A 359 26.71 18.20 -0.33
CA GLU A 359 27.27 19.51 -0.01
C GLU A 359 26.73 20.59 -0.97
N ARG A 360 26.75 20.33 -2.28
CA ARG A 360 26.21 21.25 -3.29
C ARG A 360 24.71 21.47 -3.12
N MET A 361 23.95 20.42 -2.88
CA MET A 361 22.49 20.51 -2.66
C MET A 361 22.14 21.33 -1.42
N THR A 362 22.96 21.21 -0.37
CA THR A 362 22.82 22.00 0.86
C THR A 362 23.18 23.48 0.63
N GLN A 363 24.30 23.76 -0.03
CA GLN A 363 24.78 25.13 -0.28
C GLN A 363 23.84 25.92 -1.19
N THR A 364 23.35 25.29 -2.26
CA THR A 364 22.40 25.89 -3.20
C THR A 364 20.97 25.94 -2.67
N LYS A 365 20.70 25.24 -1.56
CA LYS A 365 19.35 24.98 -1.02
C LYS A 365 18.43 24.31 -2.04
N GLN A 366 18.97 23.61 -3.03
CA GLN A 366 18.17 22.90 -4.04
C GLN A 366 17.65 21.57 -3.51
N GLY A 367 18.41 20.86 -2.69
CA GLY A 367 18.06 19.49 -2.28
C GLY A 367 18.22 19.23 -0.80
N LEU A 368 17.27 18.51 -0.21
CA LEU A 368 17.38 17.91 1.12
C LEU A 368 17.44 16.38 0.99
N VAL A 369 18.61 15.80 1.24
CA VAL A 369 18.80 14.34 1.26
C VAL A 369 18.53 13.83 2.68
N VAL A 370 17.48 13.01 2.82
CA VAL A 370 17.05 12.47 4.11
C VAL A 370 17.42 11.00 4.20
N HIS A 371 18.45 10.71 4.98
CA HIS A 371 18.89 9.34 5.27
C HIS A 371 17.88 8.61 6.18
N LYS A 372 17.85 7.28 6.11
CA LYS A 372 16.97 6.39 6.91
C LYS A 372 15.47 6.54 6.61
N TRP A 373 14.81 7.54 7.20
CA TRP A 373 13.36 7.71 7.13
C TRP A 373 12.97 9.18 7.05
N ALA A 374 12.16 9.52 6.06
CA ALA A 374 11.61 10.86 5.87
C ALA A 374 10.21 10.97 6.49
N PRO A 375 9.82 12.15 6.99
CA PRO A 375 8.44 12.42 7.43
C PRO A 375 7.52 12.57 6.20
N GLN A 376 7.33 11.47 5.45
CA GLN A 376 6.62 11.43 4.17
C GLN A 376 5.26 12.10 4.25
N LEU A 377 4.53 11.84 5.33
CA LEU A 377 3.20 12.36 5.52
C LEU A 377 3.19 13.89 5.71
N GLU A 378 4.11 14.43 6.49
CA GLU A 378 4.32 15.87 6.62
C GLU A 378 4.74 16.51 5.29
N ILE A 379 5.65 15.87 4.56
CA ILE A 379 6.14 16.36 3.26
C ILE A 379 4.99 16.41 2.24
N LEU A 380 4.22 15.33 2.10
CA LEU A 380 3.12 15.26 1.14
C LEU A 380 1.99 16.25 1.44
N CYS A 381 1.72 16.53 2.73
CA CYS A 381 0.70 17.52 3.11
C CYS A 381 1.20 18.98 3.00
N HIS A 382 2.48 19.23 2.72
CA HIS A 382 3.02 20.58 2.71
C HIS A 382 2.69 21.33 1.41
N LYS A 383 2.26 22.59 1.52
CA LYS A 383 1.91 23.48 0.38
C LYS A 383 3.02 23.62 -0.67
N SER A 384 4.28 23.52 -0.26
CA SER A 384 5.44 23.64 -1.15
C SER A 384 5.65 22.40 -2.03
N THR A 385 5.10 21.25 -1.65
CA THR A 385 5.23 20.01 -2.42
C THR A 385 4.37 20.08 -3.68
N GLY A 386 5.00 19.85 -4.83
CA GLY A 386 4.38 20.00 -6.15
C GLY A 386 4.17 18.69 -6.91
N ALA A 387 4.97 17.66 -6.62
CA ALA A 387 4.85 16.33 -7.21
C ALA A 387 5.56 15.28 -6.34
N PHE A 388 5.29 14.01 -6.62
CA PHE A 388 5.91 12.88 -5.95
C PHE A 388 6.52 11.89 -6.94
N LEU A 389 7.84 11.73 -6.93
CA LEU A 389 8.51 10.59 -7.56
C LEU A 389 8.39 9.37 -6.67
N SER A 390 7.61 8.40 -7.14
CA SER A 390 7.18 7.26 -6.36
C SER A 390 7.38 5.94 -7.10
N HIS A 391 7.63 4.89 -6.32
CA HIS A 391 7.55 3.51 -6.78
C HIS A 391 6.14 3.03 -7.16
N CYS A 392 5.10 3.88 -7.07
CA CYS A 392 3.72 3.53 -7.40
C CYS A 392 3.12 2.39 -6.56
N GLY A 393 3.58 2.19 -5.33
CA GLY A 393 2.89 1.35 -4.35
C GLY A 393 1.57 2.00 -3.94
N TRP A 394 0.52 1.21 -3.80
CA TRP A 394 -0.84 1.75 -3.67
C TRP A 394 -1.05 2.69 -2.48
N ASN A 395 -0.45 2.39 -1.31
CA ASN A 395 -0.55 3.28 -0.15
C ASN A 395 0.05 4.66 -0.47
N SER A 396 1.21 4.71 -1.12
CA SER A 396 1.85 5.96 -1.54
C SER A 396 1.06 6.71 -2.62
N ILE A 397 0.35 5.99 -3.49
CA ILE A 397 -0.57 6.59 -4.47
C ILE A 397 -1.73 7.27 -3.74
N MET A 398 -2.39 6.58 -2.81
CA MET A 398 -3.52 7.15 -2.06
C MET A 398 -3.07 8.35 -1.21
N GLU A 399 -1.89 8.28 -0.58
CA GLU A 399 -1.30 9.42 0.13
C GLU A 399 -1.09 10.62 -0.81
N SER A 400 -0.46 10.42 -1.98
CA SER A 400 -0.20 11.47 -2.97
C SER A 400 -1.47 12.11 -3.52
N LEU A 401 -2.37 11.29 -4.05
CA LEU A 401 -3.58 11.76 -4.71
C LEU A 401 -4.56 12.37 -3.71
N SER A 402 -4.58 11.90 -2.46
CA SER A 402 -5.35 12.58 -1.40
C SER A 402 -4.91 14.01 -1.13
N GLN A 403 -3.67 14.39 -1.50
CA GLN A 403 -3.15 15.76 -1.41
C GLN A 403 -3.22 16.49 -2.77
N GLY A 404 -3.75 15.86 -3.81
CA GLY A 404 -3.80 16.42 -5.15
C GLY A 404 -2.43 16.51 -5.83
N LEU A 405 -1.48 15.65 -5.45
CA LEU A 405 -0.12 15.67 -5.99
C LEU A 405 0.02 14.69 -7.16
N PRO A 406 0.45 15.14 -8.35
CA PRO A 406 0.78 14.26 -9.47
C PRO A 406 2.03 13.41 -9.18
N ILE A 407 2.18 12.31 -9.91
CA ILE A 407 3.19 11.28 -9.63
C ILE A 407 4.17 11.13 -10.79
N ILE A 408 5.47 11.16 -10.51
CA ILE A 408 6.49 10.62 -11.43
C ILE A 408 6.65 9.13 -11.09
N GLY A 409 6.20 8.26 -11.99
CA GLY A 409 6.16 6.83 -11.75
C GLY A 409 7.51 6.15 -11.97
N TRP A 410 7.96 5.39 -11.00
CA TRP A 410 9.13 4.50 -11.12
C TRP A 410 8.81 3.13 -10.49
N PRO A 411 7.89 2.35 -11.06
CA PRO A 411 7.51 1.05 -10.52
C PRO A 411 8.70 0.08 -10.44
N LEU A 412 8.81 -0.67 -9.35
CA LEU A 412 9.95 -1.57 -9.07
C LEU A 412 9.54 -3.03 -8.91
N ALA A 413 8.37 -3.31 -8.30
CA ALA A 413 7.94 -4.65 -7.94
C ALA A 413 6.41 -4.77 -7.79
N ALA A 414 5.93 -5.99 -7.50
CA ALA A 414 4.53 -6.29 -7.22
C ALA A 414 3.57 -5.78 -8.32
N GLU A 415 2.50 -5.10 -7.96
CA GLU A 415 1.49 -4.55 -8.86
C GLU A 415 1.81 -3.11 -9.35
N GLN A 416 2.95 -2.56 -8.94
CA GLN A 416 3.30 -1.15 -9.16
C GLN A 416 3.33 -0.76 -10.64
N GLY A 417 3.77 -1.66 -11.53
CA GLY A 417 3.78 -1.41 -12.98
C GLY A 417 2.38 -1.20 -13.55
N TYR A 418 1.39 -1.91 -13.02
CA TYR A 418 -0.01 -1.80 -13.44
C TYR A 418 -0.66 -0.56 -12.81
N ASN A 419 -0.30 -0.24 -11.57
CA ASN A 419 -0.69 1.02 -10.94
C ASN A 419 -0.16 2.23 -11.77
N SER A 420 1.12 2.21 -12.16
CA SER A 420 1.75 3.23 -13.02
C SER A 420 1.01 3.39 -14.35
N LYS A 421 0.67 2.26 -15.00
CA LYS A 421 -0.14 2.24 -16.23
C LYS A 421 -1.47 2.96 -16.05
N MET A 422 -2.25 2.59 -15.02
CA MET A 422 -3.53 3.20 -14.74
C MET A 422 -3.42 4.71 -14.44
N LEU A 423 -2.42 5.11 -13.65
CA LEU A 423 -2.20 6.53 -13.33
C LEU A 423 -1.92 7.38 -14.58
N MET A 424 -1.23 6.80 -15.57
CA MET A 424 -0.88 7.47 -16.82
C MET A 424 -2.03 7.46 -17.83
N GLU A 425 -2.61 6.28 -18.08
CA GLU A 425 -3.56 6.07 -19.19
C GLU A 425 -5.01 6.40 -18.80
N GLU A 426 -5.42 6.07 -17.57
CA GLU A 426 -6.81 6.24 -17.13
C GLU A 426 -7.00 7.56 -16.36
N MET A 427 -6.09 7.86 -15.43
CA MET A 427 -6.22 9.04 -14.57
C MET A 427 -5.52 10.29 -15.14
N GLY A 428 -4.50 10.11 -15.98
CA GLY A 428 -3.73 11.22 -16.55
C GLY A 428 -2.99 12.07 -15.50
N VAL A 429 -2.61 11.46 -14.36
CA VAL A 429 -1.93 12.13 -13.22
C VAL A 429 -0.48 11.69 -13.05
N SER A 430 0.04 10.89 -13.98
CA SER A 430 1.42 10.41 -13.92
C SER A 430 2.16 10.45 -15.25
N ILE A 431 3.48 10.65 -15.15
CA ILE A 431 4.45 10.31 -16.19
C ILE A 431 5.37 9.26 -15.60
N GLU A 432 5.50 8.15 -16.29
CA GLU A 432 6.47 7.13 -15.91
C GLU A 432 7.86 7.52 -16.38
N LEU A 433 8.80 7.54 -15.43
CA LEU A 433 10.21 7.84 -15.68
C LEU A 433 10.97 6.59 -16.15
N THR A 434 10.76 5.46 -15.48
CA THR A 434 11.37 4.17 -15.85
C THR A 434 10.71 3.02 -15.08
N ARG A 435 11.12 1.77 -15.34
CA ARG A 435 10.56 0.56 -14.70
C ARG A 435 11.65 -0.41 -14.24
N GLY A 436 11.50 -0.95 -13.03
CA GLY A 436 12.34 -2.03 -12.51
C GLY A 436 13.81 -1.65 -12.32
N LEU A 437 14.61 -2.67 -12.01
CA LEU A 437 16.05 -2.53 -11.75
C LEU A 437 16.92 -2.79 -12.98
N GLN A 438 16.37 -3.39 -14.05
CA GLN A 438 17.12 -3.67 -15.27
C GLN A 438 17.14 -2.49 -16.26
N SER A 439 16.26 -1.50 -16.08
CA SER A 439 16.18 -0.38 -17.01
C SER A 439 17.36 0.58 -16.81
N ILE A 440 17.95 1.00 -17.92
CA ILE A 440 18.96 2.04 -17.98
C ILE A 440 18.24 3.39 -18.03
N ILE A 441 18.67 4.32 -17.20
CA ILE A 441 18.13 5.68 -17.13
C ILE A 441 19.28 6.68 -17.27
N THR A 442 19.05 7.76 -17.99
CA THR A 442 20.03 8.84 -18.19
C THR A 442 19.62 10.08 -17.39
N LYS A 443 20.60 10.93 -17.07
CA LYS A 443 20.34 12.18 -16.36
C LYS A 443 19.45 13.14 -17.17
N GLU A 444 19.58 13.11 -18.50
CA GLU A 444 18.79 13.94 -19.42
C GLU A 444 17.30 13.56 -19.35
N GLU A 445 17.02 12.25 -19.26
CA GLU A 445 15.64 11.77 -19.15
C GLU A 445 15.03 12.11 -17.78
N VAL A 446 15.80 11.93 -16.70
CA VAL A 446 15.41 12.36 -15.35
C VAL A 446 15.06 13.84 -15.35
N LYS A 447 15.97 14.69 -15.86
CA LYS A 447 15.76 16.14 -15.96
C LYS A 447 14.50 16.47 -16.74
N ARG A 448 14.34 15.90 -17.94
CA ARG A 448 13.21 16.17 -18.84
C ARG A 448 11.87 15.85 -18.19
N VAL A 449 11.76 14.69 -17.51
CA VAL A 449 10.52 14.28 -16.85
C VAL A 449 10.22 15.17 -15.64
N ILE A 450 11.23 15.50 -14.83
CA ILE A 450 11.08 16.42 -13.70
C ILE A 450 10.60 17.79 -14.18
N GLU A 451 11.24 18.34 -15.21
CA GLU A 451 10.85 19.63 -15.80
C GLU A 451 9.42 19.58 -16.34
N THR A 452 9.03 18.50 -17.03
CA THR A 452 7.68 18.34 -17.59
C THR A 452 6.60 18.31 -16.50
N VAL A 453 6.80 17.57 -15.42
CA VAL A 453 5.81 17.44 -14.34
C VAL A 453 5.78 18.69 -13.45
N MET A 454 6.93 19.31 -13.23
CA MET A 454 7.06 20.50 -12.37
C MET A 454 6.83 21.81 -13.12
N ASP A 455 6.51 21.77 -14.43
CA ASP A 455 6.19 22.96 -15.20
C ASP A 455 4.92 23.65 -14.67
N LYS A 456 4.85 24.97 -14.85
CA LYS A 456 3.70 25.81 -14.49
C LYS A 456 2.71 25.96 -15.66
N GLY A 457 2.99 25.31 -16.79
CA GLY A 457 2.13 25.24 -17.96
C GLY A 457 2.08 23.83 -18.56
N GLY A 458 1.27 23.67 -19.61
CA GLY A 458 1.21 22.44 -20.40
C GLY A 458 0.81 21.20 -19.59
N LYS A 459 1.52 20.09 -19.82
CA LYS A 459 1.18 18.76 -19.29
C LYS A 459 1.27 18.69 -17.77
N GLY A 460 2.27 19.30 -17.15
CA GLY A 460 2.44 19.29 -15.69
C GLY A 460 1.28 19.95 -14.96
N GLU A 461 0.80 21.10 -15.47
CA GLU A 461 -0.35 21.80 -14.88
C GLU A 461 -1.67 21.03 -15.08
N GLU A 462 -1.86 20.40 -16.24
CA GLU A 462 -3.00 19.51 -16.48
C GLU A 462 -3.02 18.33 -15.49
N MET A 463 -1.86 17.70 -15.27
CA MET A 463 -1.72 16.61 -14.29
C MET A 463 -2.05 17.07 -12.87
N LYS A 464 -1.59 18.26 -12.46
CA LYS A 464 -1.91 18.85 -11.14
C LYS A 464 -3.40 19.10 -10.97
N LYS A 465 -4.07 19.61 -12.02
CA LYS A 465 -5.53 19.83 -12.00
C LYS A 465 -6.28 18.50 -11.83
N LYS A 466 -5.96 17.48 -12.62
CA LYS A 466 -6.57 16.14 -12.51
C LYS A 466 -6.30 15.50 -11.15
N ALA A 467 -5.08 15.62 -10.63
CA ALA A 467 -4.73 15.11 -9.30
C ALA A 467 -5.55 15.81 -8.21
N ALA A 468 -5.74 17.13 -8.30
CA ALA A 468 -6.58 17.88 -7.36
C ALA A 468 -8.05 17.44 -7.41
N GLU A 469 -8.62 17.22 -8.60
CA GLU A 469 -9.98 16.69 -8.79
C GLU A 469 -10.13 15.30 -8.15
N ILE A 470 -9.17 14.40 -8.39
CA ILE A 470 -9.14 13.07 -7.76
C ILE A 470 -9.01 13.20 -6.23
N GLY A 471 -8.19 14.13 -5.73
CA GLY A 471 -8.04 14.39 -4.30
C GLY A 471 -9.36 14.81 -3.64
N GLU A 472 -10.18 15.61 -4.31
CA GLU A 472 -11.52 15.95 -3.81
C GLU A 472 -12.45 14.73 -3.77
N LEU A 473 -12.44 13.87 -4.79
CA LEU A 473 -13.22 12.63 -4.79
C LEU A 473 -12.80 11.71 -3.64
N ILE A 474 -11.49 11.56 -3.43
CA ILE A 474 -10.94 10.77 -2.32
C ILE A 474 -11.42 11.32 -0.98
N ARG A 475 -11.29 12.63 -0.73
CA ARG A 475 -11.75 13.25 0.51
C ARG A 475 -13.27 13.14 0.68
N ALA A 476 -14.04 13.31 -0.39
CA ALA A 476 -15.50 13.19 -0.35
C ALA A 476 -15.99 11.77 -0.01
N SER A 477 -15.28 10.74 -0.48
CA SER A 477 -15.64 9.33 -0.23
C SER A 477 -15.66 8.93 1.24
N VAL A 478 -14.89 9.65 2.07
CA VAL A 478 -14.75 9.43 3.51
C VAL A 478 -15.42 10.51 4.35
N LYS A 479 -16.20 11.43 3.75
CA LYS A 479 -16.97 12.42 4.52
C LYS A 479 -18.22 11.78 5.14
N LYS A 480 -18.55 12.23 6.34
CA LYS A 480 -19.82 12.00 7.03
C LYS A 480 -20.35 13.35 7.45
N ASP A 481 -21.19 13.95 6.62
CA ASP A 481 -21.84 15.23 6.90
C ASP A 481 -23.34 15.03 7.01
N GLY A 482 -23.88 15.17 8.23
CA GLY A 482 -25.29 14.92 8.53
C GLY A 482 -25.78 13.57 8.01
N SER A 483 -26.72 13.59 7.06
CA SER A 483 -27.32 12.41 6.42
C SER A 483 -26.56 11.90 5.20
N ILE A 484 -25.61 12.65 4.64
CA ILE A 484 -24.86 12.27 3.45
C ILE A 484 -23.58 11.53 3.86
N LYS A 485 -23.52 10.26 3.47
CA LYS A 485 -22.33 9.40 3.63
C LYS A 485 -21.59 9.32 2.29
N GLY A 486 -20.27 9.53 2.32
CA GLY A 486 -19.39 9.22 1.19
C GLY A 486 -19.42 7.73 0.82
N SER A 487 -19.00 7.41 -0.41
CA SER A 487 -19.05 6.06 -0.98
C SER A 487 -18.34 5.01 -0.13
N SER A 488 -17.15 5.30 0.37
CA SER A 488 -16.39 4.36 1.20
C SER A 488 -17.04 4.11 2.56
N PHE A 489 -17.72 5.12 3.11
CA PHE A 489 -18.51 4.94 4.32
C PHE A 489 -19.75 4.06 4.10
N LYS A 490 -20.41 4.20 2.96
CA LYS A 490 -21.54 3.35 2.57
C LYS A 490 -21.07 1.92 2.32
N ALA A 491 -19.96 1.73 1.61
CA ALA A 491 -19.41 0.41 1.33
C ALA A 491 -19.09 -0.39 2.60
N ILE A 492 -18.63 0.26 3.67
CA ILE A 492 -18.43 -0.39 4.97
C ILE A 492 -19.77 -0.79 5.62
N ASP A 493 -20.81 0.04 5.53
CA ASP A 493 -22.15 -0.31 6.03
C ASP A 493 -22.74 -1.48 5.24
N ASP A 494 -22.60 -1.45 3.91
CA ASP A 494 -23.10 -2.48 3.00
C ASP A 494 -22.40 -3.81 3.24
N PHE A 495 -21.06 -3.78 3.44
CA PHE A 495 -20.27 -4.93 3.82
C PHE A 495 -20.78 -5.60 5.10
N VAL A 496 -20.95 -4.81 6.17
CA VAL A 496 -21.41 -5.32 7.46
C VAL A 496 -22.86 -5.82 7.36
N SER A 497 -23.72 -5.11 6.61
CA SER A 497 -25.11 -5.52 6.39
C SER A 497 -25.21 -6.84 5.63
N ALA A 498 -24.33 -7.08 4.65
CA ALA A 498 -24.26 -8.35 3.91
C ALA A 498 -23.88 -9.53 4.82
N LEU A 499 -22.95 -9.33 5.77
CA LEU A 499 -22.58 -10.35 6.75
C LEU A 499 -23.76 -10.74 7.66
N PHE A 500 -24.49 -9.76 8.19
CA PHE A 500 -25.65 -10.03 9.04
C PHE A 500 -26.81 -10.67 8.29
N SER A 501 -27.07 -10.26 7.04
CA SER A 501 -28.13 -10.84 6.21
C SER A 501 -27.89 -12.33 5.96
N THR A 502 -26.64 -12.73 5.81
CA THR A 502 -26.25 -14.13 5.58
C THR A 502 -26.43 -14.98 6.85
N ARG A 503 -26.10 -14.43 8.02
CA ARG A 503 -26.33 -15.11 9.32
C ARG A 503 -27.81 -15.26 9.67
N GLY A 504 -28.64 -14.28 9.33
CA GLY A 504 -30.09 -14.34 9.52
C GLY A 504 -30.82 -15.30 8.58
N GLY A 505 -30.16 -15.73 7.50
CA GLY A 505 -30.71 -16.61 6.46
C GLY A 505 -30.56 -18.11 6.71
N VAL A 506 -30.05 -18.55 7.87
CA VAL A 506 -30.06 -19.98 8.25
C VAL A 506 -31.47 -20.37 8.71
N ASN A 507 -32.40 -20.41 7.77
CA ASN A 507 -33.66 -21.14 7.82
C ASN A 507 -34.28 -21.19 6.42
N PHE A 508 -33.87 -22.17 5.61
CA PHE A 508 -34.74 -22.83 4.65
C PHE A 508 -34.44 -24.34 4.65
N SER A 509 -35.11 -24.99 5.60
CA SER A 509 -35.75 -26.31 5.54
C SER A 509 -35.22 -27.42 4.61
N LYS A 510 -34.89 -28.52 5.31
CA LYS A 510 -35.03 -29.97 5.00
C LYS A 510 -34.07 -30.62 4.03
#